data_AF-A0A2G9THU2-F1
#
_entry.id   AF-A0A2G9THU2-F1
#
_cell.length_a   1.000
_cell.length_b   1.000
_cell.length_c   1.000
_cell.angle_alpha   90.00
_cell.angle_beta   90.00
_cell.angle_gamma   90.00
#
_symmetry.space_group_name_H-M   'P 1'
#
loop_
_entity.id
_entity.type
_entity.pdbx_description
1 polymer ?
#
loop_
_entity_poly.entity_id
_entity_poly.type
_entity_poly.pdbx_seq_one_letter_code
_entity_poly.pdbx_strand_id
1 'polypeptide(L)' 'ALRTQEFQRYDGWYNNLANRDWGSAGSRLHRDSPSNYEDGVYMMNLSLPSARVLSELVFKGPEQKKPKIRQSGDG' A
#
# COMPACT_ATOMS: atom_id res chain seq x y z
N ALA A 1 -5.63 -35.17 14.95
CA ALA A 1 -4.17 -35.13 15.15
C ALA A 1 -3.82 -33.92 15.99
N LEU A 2 -3.10 -34.10 17.10
CA LEU A 2 -2.57 -32.99 17.88
C LEU A 2 -1.51 -32.28 17.03
N ARG A 3 -1.57 -30.94 16.91
CA ARG A 3 -0.55 -30.17 16.20
C ARG A 3 0.66 -30.01 17.12
N THR A 4 1.85 -30.38 16.63
CA THR A 4 3.10 -30.39 17.39
C THR A 4 3.95 -29.13 17.17
N GLN A 5 3.48 -28.18 16.37
CA GLN A 5 4.20 -26.95 16.04
C GLN A 5 3.24 -25.76 15.95
N GLU A 6 3.75 -24.58 16.29
CA GLU A 6 3.05 -23.31 16.10
C GLU A 6 3.02 -22.92 14.62
N PHE A 7 1.88 -22.40 14.17
CA PHE A 7 1.70 -21.86 12.82
C PHE A 7 1.53 -20.35 12.90
N GLN A 8 1.92 -19.67 11.83
CA GLN A 8 1.74 -18.23 11.74
C GLN A 8 0.27 -17.84 11.90
N ARG A 9 0.03 -16.83 12.73
CA ARG A 9 -1.31 -16.30 12.96
C ARG A 9 -1.76 -15.42 11.80
N TYR A 10 -3.07 -15.36 11.57
CA TYR A 10 -3.65 -14.49 10.53
C TYR A 10 -3.53 -12.99 10.83
N ASP A 11 -3.36 -12.62 12.10
CA ASP A 11 -3.36 -11.24 12.58
C ASP A 11 -1.94 -10.64 12.71
N GLY A 12 -0.89 -11.46 12.52
CA GLY A 12 0.51 -11.06 12.65
C GLY A 12 1.00 -10.86 14.10
N TRP A 13 0.15 -11.07 15.12
CA TRP A 13 0.58 -10.98 16.51
C TRP A 13 1.58 -12.11 16.85
N TYR A 14 2.46 -11.85 17.83
CA TYR A 14 3.46 -12.81 18.32
C TYR A 14 4.52 -13.24 17.29
N ASN A 15 4.61 -12.57 16.13
CA ASN A 15 5.66 -12.85 15.15
C ASN A 15 7.05 -12.42 15.66
N ASN A 16 7.11 -11.38 16.51
CA ASN A 16 8.33 -10.96 17.19
C ASN A 16 8.23 -11.28 18.69
N LEU A 17 9.28 -11.90 19.24
CA LEU A 17 9.32 -12.35 20.63
C LEU A 17 9.24 -11.21 21.65
N ALA A 18 9.92 -10.09 21.39
CA ALA A 18 10.01 -8.96 22.31
C ALA A 18 8.90 -7.92 22.10
N ASN A 19 8.46 -7.74 20.86
CA ASN A 19 7.49 -6.74 20.44
C ASN A 19 6.33 -7.40 19.70
N ARG A 20 5.45 -8.01 20.47
CA ARG A 20 4.39 -8.90 19.99
C ARG A 20 3.50 -8.30 18.89
N ASP A 21 3.33 -6.99 18.89
CA ASP A 21 2.43 -6.24 18.01
C ASP A 21 3.11 -5.75 16.71
N TRP A 22 4.43 -5.89 16.56
CA TRP A 22 5.12 -5.46 15.34
C TRP A 22 4.65 -6.22 14.11
N GLY A 23 4.17 -5.49 13.11
CA GLY A 23 3.64 -6.04 11.86
C GLY A 23 2.24 -6.66 12.01
N SER A 24 1.61 -6.51 13.18
CA SER A 24 0.23 -6.94 13.35
C SER A 24 -0.74 -6.04 12.58
N ALA A 25 -1.88 -6.61 12.16
CA ALA A 25 -2.93 -5.84 11.49
C ALA A 25 -3.44 -4.70 12.40
N GLY A 26 -3.54 -3.49 11.84
CA GLY A 26 -3.95 -2.28 12.57
C GLY A 26 -2.83 -1.61 13.38
N SER A 27 -1.62 -2.18 13.43
CA SER A 27 -0.46 -1.49 14.00
C SER A 27 -0.08 -0.25 13.17
N ARG A 28 0.49 0.76 13.84
CA ARG A 28 0.93 2.01 13.23
C ARG A 28 2.08 1.78 12.23
N LEU A 29 2.04 2.50 11.11
CA LEU A 29 3.14 2.50 10.15
C LEU A 29 4.36 3.22 10.71
N HIS A 30 5.56 2.67 10.46
CA HIS A 30 6.82 3.34 10.76
C HIS A 30 7.03 4.53 9.82
N ARG A 31 7.79 5.54 10.27
CA ARG A 31 8.17 6.69 9.46
C ARG A 31 9.68 6.90 9.55
N ASP A 32 10.34 6.93 8.39
CA ASP A 32 11.77 7.24 8.29
C ASP A 32 12.06 8.75 8.44
N SER A 33 11.02 9.59 8.32
CA SER A 33 11.09 11.05 8.55
C SER A 33 9.91 11.53 9.38
N PRO A 34 10.03 12.68 10.08
CA PRO A 34 8.92 13.27 10.81
C PRO A 34 7.72 13.54 9.89
N SER A 35 6.51 13.43 10.44
CA SER A 35 5.30 13.82 9.72
C SER A 35 5.27 15.33 9.44
N ASN A 36 4.88 15.71 8.22
CA ASN A 36 4.75 17.12 7.81
C ASN A 36 3.28 17.49 7.61
N TYR A 37 2.63 17.92 8.69
CA TYR A 37 1.26 18.42 8.70
C TYR A 37 1.25 19.94 8.82
N GLU A 38 0.20 20.60 8.32
CA GLU A 38 0.08 22.07 8.34
C GLU A 38 0.06 22.63 9.76
N ASP A 39 -0.64 21.94 10.68
CA ASP A 39 -0.70 22.25 12.10
C ASP A 39 0.37 21.54 12.94
N GLY A 40 1.26 20.76 12.29
CA GLY A 40 2.24 19.92 12.95
C GLY A 40 1.68 18.63 13.58
N VAL A 41 0.38 18.35 13.46
CA VAL A 41 -0.28 17.21 14.12
C VAL A 41 -1.04 16.31 13.17
N TYR A 42 -2.04 16.84 12.43
CA TYR A 42 -2.88 16.01 11.55
C TYR A 42 -3.48 16.74 10.35
N MET A 43 -3.46 18.07 10.30
CA MET A 43 -4.08 18.82 9.22
C MET A 43 -3.28 18.68 7.92
N MET A 44 -3.98 18.37 6.83
CA MET A 44 -3.38 18.31 5.49
C MET A 44 -3.07 19.72 5.01
N ASN A 45 -1.88 19.92 4.44
CA ASN A 45 -1.51 21.19 3.82
C ASN A 45 -2.27 21.38 2.49
N LEU A 46 -3.17 22.37 2.46
CA LEU A 46 -3.99 22.71 1.29
C LEU A 46 -3.38 23.80 0.40
N SER A 47 -2.21 24.36 0.77
CA SER A 47 -1.50 25.36 -0.04
C SER A 47 -0.72 24.77 -1.23
N LEU A 48 -0.63 23.44 -1.31
CA LEU A 48 0.06 22.73 -2.39
C LEU A 48 -0.79 22.65 -3.67
N PRO A 49 -0.17 22.46 -4.85
CA PRO A 49 -0.91 22.27 -6.10
C PRO A 49 -1.90 21.10 -6.03
N SER A 50 -3.00 21.21 -6.78
CA SER A 50 -3.98 20.13 -6.91
C SER A 50 -3.32 18.81 -7.35
N ALA A 51 -3.64 17.73 -6.66
CA ALA A 51 -3.18 16.38 -6.99
C ALA A 51 -3.54 15.99 -8.44
N ARG A 52 -4.69 16.47 -8.96
CA ARG A 52 -5.13 16.17 -10.32
C ARG A 52 -4.25 16.83 -11.37
N VAL A 53 -3.83 18.08 -11.12
CA VAL A 53 -2.94 18.84 -11.99
C VAL A 53 -1.56 18.18 -12.05
N LEU A 54 -1.01 17.80 -10.89
CA LEU A 54 0.27 17.07 -10.84
C LEU A 54 0.19 15.72 -11.55
N SER A 55 -0.91 14.99 -11.37
CA SER A 55 -1.13 13.70 -12.06
C SER A 55 -1.09 13.86 -13.58
N GLU A 56 -1.77 14.88 -14.10
CA GLU A 56 -1.84 15.18 -15.52
C GLU A 56 -0.49 15.62 -16.11
N LEU A 57 0.25 16.44 -15.36
CA LEU A 57 1.53 16.97 -15.79
C LEU A 57 2.62 15.90 -15.82
N VAL A 58 2.64 15.00 -14.82
CA VAL A 58 3.73 14.05 -14.60
C VAL A 58 3.44 12.66 -15.18
N PHE A 59 2.20 12.19 -15.09
CA PHE A 59 1.87 10.77 -15.36
C PHE A 59 1.08 10.55 -16.65
N LYS A 60 0.72 11.61 -17.40
CA LYS A 60 0.06 11.45 -18.70
C LYS A 60 1.04 10.84 -19.71
N GLY A 61 0.73 9.63 -20.16
CA GLY A 61 1.51 8.90 -21.15
C GLY A 61 0.62 8.16 -22.14
N PRO A 62 1.18 7.69 -23.28
CA PRO A 62 0.44 6.90 -24.24
C PRO A 62 0.01 5.55 -23.65
N GLU A 63 -1.23 5.15 -23.89
CA GLU A 63 -1.69 3.80 -23.57
C GLU A 63 -1.06 2.78 -24.53
N GLN A 64 -0.51 1.70 -23.99
CA GLN A 64 -0.08 0.58 -24.82
C GLN A 64 -1.31 -0.19 -25.31
N LYS A 65 -1.55 -0.17 -26.63
CA LYS A 65 -2.59 -1.01 -27.25
C LYS A 65 -2.26 -2.48 -26.99
N LYS A 66 -3.14 -3.18 -26.27
CA LYS A 66 -3.02 -4.64 -26.08
C LYS A 66 -3.02 -5.32 -27.46
N PRO A 67 -2.18 -6.36 -27.68
CA PRO A 67 -2.20 -7.09 -28.94
C PRO A 67 -3.59 -7.69 -29.17
N LYS A 68 -4.14 -7.50 -30.36
CA LYS A 68 -5.38 -8.17 -30.77
C LYS A 68 -5.10 -9.67 -30.80
N ILE A 69 -5.57 -10.41 -29.80
CA ILE A 69 -5.62 -11.87 -29.86
C ILE A 69 -6.56 -12.19 -31.02
N ARG A 70 -6.04 -12.82 -32.08
CA ARG A 70 -6.84 -13.32 -33.19
C ARG A 70 -7.77 -14.40 -32.62
N GLN A 71 -9.07 -14.15 -32.57
CA GLN A 71 -10.03 -15.22 -32.36
C GLN A 71 -9.97 -16.09 -33.62
N SER A 72 -9.31 -17.25 -33.51
CA SER A 72 -9.45 -18.34 -34.47
C SER A 72 -10.83 -18.95 -34.26
N GLY A 73 -11.82 -18.37 -34.92
CA GLY A 73 -13.11 -19.00 -35.17
C GLY A 73 -13.12 -19.48 -36.62
N ASP A 74 -12.77 -20.75 -36.80
CA ASP A 74 -13.18 -21.63 -37.90
C ASP A 74 -13.30 -22.99 -37.19
N GLY A 75 -14.46 -23.64 -37.11
CA GLY A 75 -15.34 -24.00 -38.23
C GLY A 75 -15.29 -25.52 -38.31
#